data_AF-A0A946GGD6-F1
#
_entry.id   AF-A0A946GGD6-F1
#
_cell.length_a   1.000
_cell.length_b   1.000
_cell.length_c   1.000
_cell.angle_alpha   90.00
_cell.angle_beta   90.00
_cell.angle_gamma   90.00
#
_symmetry.space_group_name_H-M   'P 1'
#
loop_
_entity.id
_entity.type
_entity.pdbx_description
1 polymer ?
#
loop_
_entity_poly.entity_id
_entity_poly.type
_entity_poly.pdbx_seq_one_letter_code
_entity_poly.pdbx_strand_id
1 'polypeptide(L)'
;HYTDWTIGHVHSGALGWVALVSFGAMYFLVPKLWKRERLYSLQLVTLHFWIATVGIVLYITSMWISGIMQGLMWRAYDQFGFLQYSFIETVEAMHPYYVIRGLGGLLFLSGAVLMVYNLWKTARGDMRDEPVVVSSAPAQA
;
A
#
# COMPACT_ATOMS: atom_id res chain seq x y z
N HIS A 1 12.31 -19.11 -3.02
CA HIS A 1 11.12 -19.62 -2.31
C HIS A 1 11.39 -19.61 -0.82
N TYR A 2 10.33 -19.60 0.01
CA TYR A 2 10.39 -19.49 1.48
C TYR A 2 10.99 -18.19 2.03
N THR A 3 11.17 -17.18 1.19
CA THR A 3 11.66 -15.86 1.61
C THR A 3 10.51 -14.85 1.62
N ASP A 4 10.75 -13.70 2.23
CA ASP A 4 9.86 -12.54 2.27
C ASP A 4 9.49 -12.01 0.87
N TRP A 5 10.20 -12.46 -0.18
CA TRP A 5 9.83 -12.23 -1.57
C TRP A 5 8.41 -12.71 -1.89
N THR A 6 7.99 -13.86 -1.36
CA THR A 6 6.63 -14.37 -1.57
C THR A 6 5.60 -13.45 -0.91
N ILE A 7 5.92 -12.90 0.26
CA ILE A 7 5.06 -11.94 0.96
C ILE A 7 4.98 -10.62 0.18
N GLY A 8 6.11 -10.17 -0.37
CA GLY A 8 6.17 -9.01 -1.29
C GLY A 8 5.28 -9.21 -2.51
N HIS A 9 5.38 -10.36 -3.19
CA HIS A 9 4.53 -10.70 -4.33
C HIS A 9 3.04 -10.68 -3.97
N VAL A 10 2.65 -11.31 -2.86
CA VAL A 10 1.25 -11.34 -2.40
C VAL A 10 0.73 -9.93 -2.14
N HIS A 11 1.50 -9.08 -1.46
CA HIS A 11 1.04 -7.71 -1.13
C HIS A 11 1.08 -6.77 -2.33
N SER A 12 1.95 -6.99 -3.32
CA SER A 12 1.86 -6.29 -4.61
C SER A 12 0.50 -6.53 -5.27
N GLY A 13 0.01 -7.78 -5.27
CA GLY A 13 -1.31 -8.10 -5.80
C GLY A 13 -2.46 -7.67 -4.88
N ALA A 14 -2.38 -7.97 -3.58
CA ALA A 14 -3.45 -7.68 -2.64
C ALA A 14 -3.67 -6.18 -2.46
N LEU A 15 -2.61 -5.42 -2.19
CA LEU A 15 -2.70 -3.98 -1.94
C LEU A 15 -2.69 -3.19 -3.25
N GLY A 16 -1.74 -3.49 -4.14
CA GLY A 16 -1.55 -2.73 -5.39
C GLY A 16 -2.62 -2.99 -6.46
N TRP A 17 -3.27 -4.14 -6.44
CA TRP A 17 -4.32 -4.48 -7.41
C TRP A 17 -5.70 -4.60 -6.77
N VAL A 18 -5.93 -5.62 -5.95
CA VAL A 18 -7.26 -5.94 -5.43
C VAL A 18 -7.84 -4.77 -4.63
N ALA A 19 -7.06 -4.22 -3.69
CA ALA A 19 -7.53 -3.14 -2.86
C ALA A 19 -7.74 -1.82 -3.64
N LEU A 20 -6.79 -1.41 -4.49
CA LEU A 20 -6.94 -0.16 -5.27
C LEU A 20 -8.14 -0.20 -6.23
N VAL A 21 -8.36 -1.31 -6.93
CA VAL A 21 -9.55 -1.47 -7.79
C VAL A 21 -10.83 -1.41 -6.96
N SER A 22 -10.85 -2.10 -5.81
CA SER A 22 -12.01 -2.09 -4.91
C SER A 22 -12.29 -0.70 -4.33
N PHE A 23 -11.25 0.05 -3.96
CA PHE A 23 -11.37 1.43 -3.48
C PHE A 23 -11.92 2.36 -4.57
N GLY A 24 -11.40 2.26 -5.79
CA GLY A 24 -11.92 3.03 -6.93
C GLY A 24 -13.39 2.72 -7.21
N ALA A 25 -13.76 1.44 -7.20
CA ALA A 25 -15.15 1.01 -7.37
C ALA A 25 -16.06 1.58 -6.27
N MET A 26 -15.63 1.56 -5.00
CA MET A 26 -16.40 2.15 -3.89
C MET A 26 -16.55 3.66 -4.04
N TYR A 27 -15.50 4.39 -4.40
CA TYR A 27 -15.58 5.84 -4.62
C TYR A 27 -16.57 6.21 -5.73
N PHE A 28 -16.73 5.36 -6.73
CA PHE A 28 -17.71 5.56 -7.79
C PHE A 28 -19.14 5.14 -7.39
N LEU A 29 -19.29 3.99 -6.73
CA LEU A 29 -20.60 3.40 -6.46
C LEU A 29 -21.31 4.05 -5.27
N VAL A 30 -20.59 4.40 -4.20
CA VAL A 30 -21.19 4.93 -2.97
C VAL A 30 -22.04 6.19 -3.20
N PRO A 31 -21.57 7.26 -3.88
CA PRO A 31 -22.42 8.43 -4.11
C PRO A 31 -23.68 8.06 -4.92
N LYS A 32 -23.58 7.15 -5.90
CA LYS A 32 -24.72 6.70 -6.70
C LYS A 32 -25.77 5.94 -5.89
N LEU A 33 -25.32 5.01 -5.05
CA LEU A 33 -26.20 4.20 -4.19
C LEU A 33 -26.93 5.07 -3.15
N TRP A 34 -26.26 6.10 -2.63
CA TRP A 34 -26.85 7.07 -1.69
C TRP A 34 -27.51 8.29 -2.37
N LYS A 35 -27.68 8.27 -3.70
CA LYS A 35 -28.30 9.36 -4.49
C LYS A 35 -27.67 10.73 -4.21
N ARG A 36 -26.35 10.77 -4.10
CA ARG A 36 -25.53 11.98 -3.91
C ARG A 36 -24.91 12.40 -5.23
N GLU A 37 -24.86 13.71 -5.47
CA GLU A 37 -24.26 14.28 -6.68
C GLU A 37 -22.75 14.04 -6.75
N ARG A 38 -22.07 14.09 -5.60
CA ARG A 38 -20.62 13.89 -5.49
C ARG A 38 -20.22 13.29 -4.14
N LEU A 39 -18.97 12.85 -4.06
CA LEU A 39 -18.32 12.52 -2.79
C LEU A 39 -18.15 13.77 -1.92
N TYR A 40 -18.09 13.56 -0.60
CA TYR A 40 -17.91 14.62 0.39
C TYR A 40 -16.66 15.48 0.10
N SER A 41 -15.54 14.84 -0.20
CA SER A 41 -14.27 15.51 -0.52
C SER A 41 -13.50 14.74 -1.60
N LEU A 42 -13.06 15.43 -2.65
CA LEU A 42 -12.16 14.85 -3.66
C LEU A 42 -10.71 14.93 -3.19
N GLN A 43 -10.36 15.95 -2.40
CA GLN A 43 -9.02 16.08 -1.82
C GLN A 43 -8.68 14.90 -0.90
N LEU A 44 -9.65 14.40 -0.12
CA LEU A 44 -9.47 13.20 0.71
C LEU A 44 -9.27 11.93 -0.12
N VAL A 45 -9.86 11.84 -1.33
CA VAL A 45 -9.61 10.74 -2.26
C VAL A 45 -8.16 10.79 -2.74
N THR A 46 -7.69 11.96 -3.16
CA THR A 46 -6.29 12.16 -3.59
C THR A 46 -5.32 11.88 -2.45
N LEU A 47 -5.62 12.33 -1.23
CA LEU A 47 -4.81 12.05 -0.05
C LEU A 47 -4.76 10.55 0.27
N HIS A 48 -5.91 9.87 0.24
CA HIS A 48 -5.96 8.42 0.40
C HIS A 48 -5.10 7.72 -0.67
N PHE A 49 -5.24 8.10 -1.94
CA PHE A 49 -4.45 7.54 -3.02
C PHE A 49 -2.95 7.65 -2.75
N TRP A 50 -2.45 8.82 -2.35
CA TRP A 50 -1.02 9.01 -2.09
C TRP A 50 -0.53 8.27 -0.85
N ILE A 51 -1.28 8.31 0.26
CA ILE A 51 -0.92 7.59 1.48
C ILE A 51 -0.88 6.07 1.22
N ALA A 52 -1.90 5.54 0.52
CA ALA A 52 -1.95 4.13 0.14
C ALA A 52 -0.79 3.76 -0.80
N THR A 53 -0.51 4.59 -1.81
CA THR A 53 0.57 4.34 -2.78
C THR A 53 1.95 4.32 -2.11
N VAL A 54 2.24 5.30 -1.24
CA VAL A 54 3.50 5.33 -0.48
C VAL A 54 3.59 4.13 0.46
N GLY A 55 2.50 3.78 1.15
CA GLY A 55 2.45 2.60 2.01
C GLY A 55 2.72 1.30 1.24
N ILE A 56 2.14 1.14 0.07
CA ILE A 56 2.38 0.00 -0.84
C ILE A 56 3.85 -0.07 -1.25
N VAL A 57 4.42 1.03 -1.73
CA VAL A 57 5.81 1.06 -2.20
C VAL A 57 6.78 0.71 -1.08
N LEU A 58 6.58 1.26 0.13
CA LEU A 58 7.40 0.91 1.30
C LEU A 58 7.26 -0.58 1.68
N TYR A 59 6.04 -1.12 1.63
CA TYR A 59 5.80 -2.53 1.90
C TYR A 59 6.55 -3.41 0.89
N ILE A 60 6.33 -3.21 -0.41
CA ILE A 60 6.89 -4.07 -1.46
C ILE A 60 8.42 -3.98 -1.48
N THR A 61 8.98 -2.78 -1.39
CA THR A 61 10.44 -2.58 -1.43
C THR A 61 11.13 -3.26 -0.24
N SER A 62 10.58 -3.15 0.97
CA SER A 62 11.13 -3.86 2.14
C SER A 62 11.10 -5.38 1.98
N MET A 63 10.05 -5.93 1.39
CA MET A 63 9.91 -7.37 1.14
C MET A 63 10.80 -7.89 0.01
N TRP A 64 11.08 -7.07 -1.01
CA TRP A 64 12.06 -7.42 -2.03
C TRP A 64 13.47 -7.49 -1.47
N ILE A 65 13.88 -6.48 -0.69
CA ILE A 65 15.23 -6.43 -0.14
C ILE A 65 15.44 -7.57 0.86
N SER A 66 14.52 -7.75 1.82
CA SER A 66 14.57 -8.88 2.77
C SER A 66 14.51 -10.24 2.06
N GLY A 67 13.64 -10.38 1.05
CA GLY A 67 13.49 -11.61 0.29
C GLY A 67 14.73 -12.03 -0.48
N ILE A 68 15.44 -11.07 -1.09
CA ILE A 68 16.74 -11.30 -1.73
C ILE A 68 17.79 -11.64 -0.67
N MET A 69 17.84 -10.87 0.42
CA MET A 69 18.85 -11.03 1.47
C MET A 69 18.75 -12.39 2.15
N GLN A 70 17.56 -12.86 2.53
CA GLN A 70 17.34 -14.22 3.02
C GLN A 70 17.82 -15.27 2.01
N GLY A 71 17.42 -15.12 0.74
CA GLY A 71 17.81 -16.05 -0.31
C GLY A 71 19.32 -16.10 -0.56
N LEU A 72 20.03 -14.98 -0.37
CA LEU A 72 21.49 -14.91 -0.46
C LEU A 72 22.19 -15.50 0.78
N MET A 73 21.73 -15.14 1.99
CA MET A 73 22.34 -15.62 3.24
C MET A 73 22.17 -17.12 3.41
N TRP A 74 21.01 -17.69 3.09
CA TRP A 74 20.76 -19.14 3.21
C TRP A 74 21.52 -20.01 2.21
N ARG A 75 22.08 -19.41 1.15
CA ARG A 75 22.91 -20.12 0.15
C ARG A 75 24.36 -19.65 0.14
N ALA A 76 24.76 -18.87 1.14
CA ALA A 76 26.13 -18.39 1.25
C ALA A 76 27.01 -19.48 1.84
N TYR A 77 28.02 -19.89 1.07
CA TYR A 77 29.04 -20.82 1.50
C TYR A 77 30.38 -20.10 1.56
N ASP A 78 31.19 -20.43 2.56
CA ASP A 78 32.55 -19.91 2.67
C ASP A 78 33.52 -20.66 1.74
N GLN A 79 34.79 -20.26 1.74
CA GLN A 79 35.84 -20.89 0.93
C GLN A 79 36.10 -22.37 1.26
N PHE A 80 35.61 -22.86 2.40
CA PHE A 80 35.76 -24.24 2.85
C PHE A 80 34.48 -25.07 2.62
N GLY A 81 33.43 -24.47 2.07
CA GLY A 81 32.16 -25.13 1.77
C GLY A 81 31.21 -25.22 2.98
N PHE A 82 31.48 -24.52 4.07
CA PHE A 82 30.55 -24.41 5.21
C PHE A 82 29.55 -23.29 4.99
N LEU A 83 28.38 -23.39 5.64
CA LEU A 83 27.36 -22.35 5.59
C LEU A 83 27.87 -21.10 6.31
N GLN A 84 27.93 -19.97 5.59
CA GLN A 84 28.55 -18.75 6.08
C GLN A 84 27.74 -18.05 7.17
N TYR A 85 26.40 -18.17 7.11
CA TYR A 85 25.49 -17.56 8.07
C TYR A 85 24.60 -18.62 8.71
N SER A 86 24.42 -18.51 10.02
CA SER A 86 23.38 -19.22 10.76
C SER A 86 21.99 -18.66 10.42
N PHE A 87 20.96 -19.46 10.72
CA PHE A 87 19.58 -19.02 10.51
C PHE A 87 19.22 -17.80 11.37
N ILE A 88 19.69 -17.74 12.62
CA ILE A 88 19.39 -16.63 13.53
C ILE A 88 19.97 -15.31 13.06
N GLU A 89 21.20 -15.30 12.51
CA GLU A 89 21.80 -14.09 11.91
C GLU A 89 20.97 -13.56 10.75
N THR A 90 20.38 -14.47 9.96
CA THR A 90 19.47 -14.06 8.88
C THR A 90 18.19 -13.42 9.44
N VAL A 91 17.62 -13.96 10.53
CA VAL A 91 16.43 -13.41 11.18
C VAL A 91 16.70 -12.02 11.77
N GLU A 92 17.83 -11.85 12.45
CA GLU A 92 18.24 -10.56 13.02
C GLU A 92 18.43 -9.51 11.93
N ALA A 93 19.06 -9.87 10.82
CA ALA A 93 19.25 -8.98 9.68
C ALA A 93 17.93 -8.55 9.01
N MET A 94 16.84 -9.31 9.17
CA MET A 94 15.52 -8.92 8.64
C MET A 94 14.77 -7.88 9.46
N HIS A 95 15.14 -7.67 10.72
CA HIS A 95 14.36 -6.83 11.65
C HIS A 95 14.04 -5.41 11.11
N PRO A 96 14.99 -4.66 10.51
CA PRO A 96 14.70 -3.35 9.95
C PRO A 96 13.62 -3.38 8.86
N TYR A 97 13.62 -4.41 8.03
CA TYR A 97 12.63 -4.57 6.95
C TYR A 97 11.24 -4.91 7.49
N TYR A 98 11.14 -5.63 8.61
CA TYR A 98 9.87 -5.86 9.28
C TYR A 98 9.27 -4.59 9.89
N VAL A 99 10.11 -3.69 10.38
CA VAL A 99 9.67 -2.36 10.84
C VAL A 99 9.14 -1.54 9.65
N ILE A 100 9.89 -1.47 8.54
CA ILE A 100 9.46 -0.73 7.34
C ILE A 100 8.16 -1.31 6.77
N ARG A 101 8.03 -2.63 6.74
CA ARG A 101 6.79 -3.33 6.36
C ARG A 101 5.62 -2.90 7.23
N GLY A 102 5.81 -2.89 8.55
CA GLY A 102 4.79 -2.46 9.51
C GLY A 102 4.35 -1.02 9.25
N LEU A 103 5.32 -0.11 9.05
CA LEU A 103 5.03 1.29 8.72
C LEU A 103 4.29 1.45 7.39
N GLY A 104 4.70 0.73 6.34
CA GLY A 104 4.01 0.74 5.06
C GLY A 104 2.56 0.24 5.16
N GLY A 105 2.34 -0.83 5.93
CA GLY A 105 1.01 -1.35 6.23
C GLY A 105 0.14 -0.38 7.04
N LEU A 106 0.72 0.30 8.03
CA LEU A 106 0.03 1.32 8.83
C LEU A 106 -0.37 2.54 7.99
N LEU A 107 0.50 2.99 7.08
CA LEU A 107 0.16 4.05 6.12
C LEU A 107 -1.02 3.61 5.27
N PHE A 108 -0.96 2.43 4.66
CA PHE A 108 -2.07 1.90 3.86
C PHE A 108 -3.38 1.83 4.66
N LEU A 109 -3.34 1.33 5.90
CA LEU A 109 -4.50 1.25 6.79
C LEU A 109 -5.07 2.63 7.13
N SER A 110 -4.20 3.62 7.43
CA SER A 110 -4.65 4.99 7.70
C SER A 110 -5.31 5.62 6.47
N GLY A 111 -4.82 5.34 5.27
CA GLY A 111 -5.49 5.67 4.01
C GLY A 111 -6.90 5.07 3.91
N ALA A 112 -7.04 3.79 4.23
CA ALA A 112 -8.35 3.12 4.24
C ALA A 112 -9.32 3.73 5.28
N VAL A 113 -8.83 4.13 6.45
CA VAL A 113 -9.64 4.85 7.45
C VAL A 113 -10.11 6.20 6.91
N LEU A 114 -9.26 6.95 6.20
CA LEU A 114 -9.64 8.20 5.53
C LEU A 114 -10.72 7.96 4.47
N MET A 115 -10.64 6.87 3.71
CA MET A 115 -11.69 6.48 2.77
C MET A 115 -13.01 6.24 3.50
N VAL A 116 -13.02 5.42 4.55
CA VAL A 116 -14.24 5.12 5.32
C VAL A 116 -14.87 6.40 5.84
N TYR A 117 -14.08 7.33 6.39
CA TYR A 117 -14.55 8.63 6.83
C TYR A 117 -15.20 9.44 5.69
N ASN A 118 -14.55 9.52 4.52
CA ASN A 118 -15.07 10.25 3.36
C ASN A 118 -16.37 9.65 2.82
N LEU A 119 -16.43 8.31 2.73
CA LEU A 119 -17.63 7.59 2.27
C LEU A 119 -18.78 7.75 3.27
N TRP A 120 -18.50 7.69 4.57
CA TRP A 120 -19.50 7.89 5.62
C TRP A 120 -20.09 9.30 5.63
N LYS A 121 -19.23 10.32 5.50
CA LYS A 121 -19.65 11.72 5.29
C LYS A 121 -20.54 11.87 4.06
N THR A 122 -20.15 11.24 2.96
CA THR A 122 -20.94 11.22 1.71
C THR A 122 -22.32 10.60 1.92
N ALA A 123 -22.38 9.44 2.59
CA ALA A 123 -23.64 8.75 2.87
C ALA A 123 -24.60 9.62 3.72
N ARG A 124 -24.06 10.37 4.70
CA ARG A 124 -24.81 11.33 5.51
C ARG A 124 -25.32 12.54 4.72
N GLY A 125 -24.65 12.89 3.63
CA GLY A 125 -25.03 14.05 2.80
C GLY A 125 -24.31 15.33 3.17
N ASP A 126 -23.29 15.23 4.02
CA ASP A 126 -22.40 16.35 4.25
C ASP A 126 -21.68 16.65 2.92
N MET A 127 -21.57 17.92 2.57
CA MET A 127 -20.76 18.39 1.45
C MET A 127 -19.71 19.32 2.01
N ARG A 128 -18.44 19.08 1.64
CA ARG A 128 -17.37 20.01 1.95
C ARG A 128 -17.26 21.01 0.81
N ASP A 129 -17.25 22.30 1.14
CA ASP A 129 -16.81 23.33 0.20
C ASP A 129 -15.31 23.18 0.01
N GLU A 130 -14.92 22.66 -1.15
CA GLU A 130 -13.52 22.53 -1.54
C GLU A 130 -13.29 23.40 -2.76
N PRO A 131 -12.17 24.15 -2.81
CA PRO A 131 -11.78 24.81 -4.04
C PRO A 131 -11.64 23.75 -5.13
N VAL A 132 -12.19 24.05 -6.32
CA VAL A 132 -12.15 23.16 -7.47
C VAL A 132 -10.68 22.80 -7.75
N VAL A 133 -10.30 21.56 -7.47
CA VAL A 133 -9.02 21.03 -7.92
C VAL A 133 -9.17 20.85 -9.43
N VAL A 134 -8.78 21.88 -10.18
CA VAL A 134 -8.72 21.81 -11.64
C VAL A 134 -7.63 20.79 -11.97
N SER A 135 -8.05 19.55 -12.23
CA SER A 135 -7.20 18.62 -12.96
C SER A 135 -7.05 19.20 -14.36
N SER A 136 -5.88 19.79 -14.65
CA SER A 136 -5.51 20.18 -15.99
C SER A 136 -5.31 18.91 -16.81
N ALA A 137 -6.40 18.31 -17.28
CA ALA A 137 -6.31 17.32 -18.34
C ALA A 137 -5.67 18.02 -19.55
N PRO A 138 -4.66 17.44 -20.21
CA PRO A 138 -4.15 18.02 -21.45
C PRO A 138 -5.32 18.09 -22.43
N ALA A 139 -5.53 19.27 -23.00
CA ALA A 139 -6.52 19.49 -24.03
C ALA A 139 -6.35 18.41 -25.10
N GLN A 140 -7.40 17.64 -25.36
CA GLN A 140 -7.45 16.75 -26.51
C GLN A 140 -7.31 17.64 -27.75
N ALA A 141 -6.20 17.45 -28.48
CA ALA A 141 -5.92 18.12 -29.74
C ALA A 141 -6.77 17.52 -30.87
#